data_AF-A0A7X4W3M5-F1
#
_entry.id   AF-A0A7X4W3M5-F1
#
_cell.length_a   1.000
_cell.length_b   1.000
_cell.length_c   1.000
_cell.angle_alpha   90.00
_cell.angle_beta   90.00
_cell.angle_gamma   90.00
#
_symmetry.space_group_name_H-M   'P 1'
#
loop_
_entity.id
_entity.type
_entity.pdbx_description
1 polymer ?
#
loop_
_entity_poly.entity_id
_entity_poly.type
_entity_poly.pdbx_seq_one_letter_code
_entity_poly.pdbx_strand_id
1 'polypeptide(L)'
;MARLSDADVFRIEDLIKTWRGSKLTWELVVLACENELSIKTTRKTLLTRDNIKASMRLRKEELKAPSKVVRQFSDIDRANDRIARLTQRVAELECAQRTLIDQFARWAYNADAHGLNEDLLNQPIPKPHR
;
A
#
# COMPACT_ATOMS: atom_id res chain seq x y z
N MET A 1 12.44 -25.73 -13.43
CA MET A 1 12.07 -24.89 -12.27
C MET A 1 11.04 -23.87 -12.73
N ALA A 2 9.87 -23.79 -12.09
CA ALA A 2 8.83 -22.85 -12.49
C ALA A 2 9.28 -21.40 -12.22
N ARG A 3 9.24 -20.56 -13.25
CA ARG A 3 9.47 -19.12 -13.15
C ARG A 3 8.16 -18.47 -12.74
N LEU A 4 8.15 -17.79 -11.59
CA LEU A 4 7.00 -16.98 -11.19
C LEU A 4 6.80 -15.86 -12.21
N SER A 5 5.58 -15.73 -12.74
CA SER A 5 5.19 -14.53 -13.49
C SER A 5 5.01 -13.35 -12.53
N ASP A 6 4.95 -12.14 -13.05
CA ASP A 6 4.73 -10.96 -12.20
C ASP A 6 3.32 -10.98 -11.57
N ALA A 7 2.34 -11.59 -12.24
CA ALA A 7 1.02 -11.86 -11.66
C ALA A 7 1.09 -12.85 -10.49
N ASP A 8 1.95 -13.87 -10.57
CA ASP A 8 2.18 -14.79 -9.45
C ASP A 8 2.84 -14.09 -8.28
N VAL A 9 3.83 -13.23 -8.55
CA VAL A 9 4.48 -12.42 -7.52
C VAL A 9 3.45 -11.56 -6.80
N PHE A 10 2.60 -10.85 -7.53
CA PHE A 10 1.55 -10.01 -6.95
C PHE A 10 0.59 -10.80 -6.06
N ARG A 11 0.10 -11.96 -6.53
CA ARG A 11 -0.81 -12.82 -5.75
C ARG A 11 -0.14 -13.34 -4.46
N ILE A 12 1.14 -13.68 -4.54
CA ILE A 12 1.90 -14.13 -3.36
C ILE A 12 2.13 -12.97 -2.38
N GLU A 13 2.36 -11.76 -2.86
CA GLU A 13 2.45 -10.58 -2.00
C GLU A 13 1.15 -10.28 -1.28
N ASP A 14 0.01 -10.37 -1.97
CA ASP A 14 -1.31 -10.18 -1.37
C ASP A 14 -1.58 -11.22 -0.28
N LEU A 15 -1.30 -12.50 -0.57
CA LEU A 15 -1.37 -13.59 0.40
C LEU A 15 -0.55 -13.32 1.67
N ILE A 16 0.67 -12.79 1.51
CA ILE A 16 1.54 -12.43 2.64
C ILE A 16 0.95 -11.24 3.41
N LYS A 17 0.45 -10.21 2.74
CA LYS A 17 -0.15 -9.03 3.38
C LYS A 17 -1.40 -9.39 4.19
N THR A 18 -2.22 -10.29 3.69
CA THR A 18 -3.45 -10.75 4.36
C THR A 18 -3.23 -11.90 5.34
N TRP A 19 -1.98 -12.29 5.60
CA TRP A 19 -1.66 -13.46 6.42
C TRP A 19 -2.26 -13.39 7.83
N ARG A 20 -3.15 -14.32 8.16
CA ARG A 20 -3.89 -14.34 9.45
C ARG A 20 -3.25 -15.23 10.51
N GLY A 21 -2.28 -16.06 10.14
CA GLY A 21 -1.61 -16.96 11.09
C GLY A 21 -0.70 -16.22 12.07
N SER A 22 -0.59 -16.73 13.30
CA SER A 22 0.27 -16.17 14.35
C SER A 22 1.77 -16.30 14.03
N LYS A 23 2.14 -17.22 13.14
CA LYS A 23 3.50 -17.42 12.64
C LYS A 23 3.53 -17.27 11.14
N LEU A 24 4.50 -16.49 10.65
CA LEU A 24 4.78 -16.32 9.23
C LEU A 24 6.18 -16.88 8.94
N THR A 25 6.25 -18.04 8.29
CA THR A 25 7.50 -18.71 7.87
C THR A 25 7.48 -18.96 6.36
N TRP A 26 8.67 -19.09 5.77
CA TRP A 26 8.79 -19.37 4.33
C TRP A 26 8.15 -20.69 3.92
N GLU A 27 8.20 -21.71 4.78
CA GLU A 27 7.59 -23.02 4.54
C GLU A 27 6.07 -22.92 4.51
N LEU A 28 5.48 -22.17 5.45
CA LEU A 28 4.05 -21.93 5.47
C LEU A 28 3.59 -21.15 4.23
N VAL A 29 4.37 -20.17 3.77
CA VAL A 29 4.07 -19.44 2.53
C VAL A 29 4.14 -20.37 1.32
N VAL A 30 5.12 -21.27 1.23
CA VAL A 30 5.19 -22.25 0.14
C VAL A 30 3.96 -23.15 0.12
N LEU A 31 3.54 -23.66 1.28
CA LEU A 31 2.32 -24.48 1.41
C LEU A 31 1.06 -23.70 1.03
N ALA A 32 0.94 -22.45 1.49
CA ALA A 32 -0.20 -21.60 1.17
C ALA A 32 -0.24 -21.22 -0.31
N CYS A 33 0.91 -20.99 -0.96
CA CYS A 33 0.97 -20.79 -2.41
C CYS A 33 0.41 -21.99 -3.18
N GLU A 34 0.70 -23.22 -2.73
CA GLU A 34 0.18 -24.43 -3.37
C GLU A 34 -1.33 -24.60 -3.10
N ASN A 35 -1.76 -24.43 -1.84
CA ASN A 35 -3.14 -24.68 -1.43
C ASN A 35 -4.13 -23.59 -1.89
N GLU A 36 -3.75 -22.32 -1.81
CA GLU A 36 -4.67 -21.19 -2.05
C GLU A 36 -4.54 -20.62 -3.46
N LEU A 37 -3.33 -20.63 -4.03
CA LEU A 37 -3.06 -20.02 -5.33
C LEU A 37 -2.84 -21.05 -6.44
N SER A 38 -2.76 -22.34 -6.11
CA SER A 38 -2.34 -23.42 -7.03
C SER A 38 -0.97 -23.17 -7.67
N ILE A 39 -0.09 -22.44 -6.97
CA ILE A 39 1.25 -22.09 -7.44
C ILE A 39 2.26 -23.01 -6.76
N LYS A 40 2.82 -23.95 -7.54
CA LYS A 40 3.95 -24.78 -7.09
C LYS A 40 5.24 -23.98 -7.11
N THR A 41 5.69 -23.55 -5.93
CA THR A 41 6.92 -22.77 -5.75
C THR A 41 7.82 -23.39 -4.69
N THR A 42 9.02 -22.85 -4.55
CA THR A 42 9.95 -23.24 -3.49
C THR A 42 10.43 -22.01 -2.74
N ARG A 43 10.90 -22.19 -1.51
CA ARG A 43 11.55 -21.12 -0.74
C ARG A 43 12.67 -20.45 -1.53
N LYS A 44 13.47 -21.22 -2.26
CA LYS A 44 14.56 -20.71 -3.09
C LYS A 44 14.02 -19.74 -4.15
N THR A 45 12.94 -20.12 -4.84
CA THR A 45 12.28 -19.25 -5.83
C THR A 45 11.74 -17.97 -5.21
N LEU A 46 11.05 -18.06 -4.06
CA LEU A 46 10.51 -16.89 -3.37
C LEU A 46 11.60 -15.89 -2.95
N LEU A 47 12.75 -16.37 -2.48
CA LEU A 47 13.88 -15.55 -2.05
C LEU A 47 14.57 -14.79 -3.20
N THR A 48 14.39 -15.24 -4.46
CA THR A 48 14.93 -14.52 -5.62
C THR A 48 14.20 -13.22 -5.91
N ARG A 49 12.99 -13.02 -5.36
CA ARG A 49 12.15 -11.85 -5.62
C ARG A 49 12.22 -10.87 -4.45
N ASP A 50 12.72 -9.67 -4.70
CA ASP A 50 12.87 -8.64 -3.66
C ASP A 50 11.52 -8.17 -3.09
N ASN A 51 10.51 -8.05 -3.94
CA ASN A 51 9.15 -7.67 -3.56
C ASN A 51 8.56 -8.62 -2.50
N ILE A 52 8.67 -9.94 -2.74
CA ILE A 52 8.21 -10.98 -1.81
C ILE A 52 8.99 -10.91 -0.48
N LYS A 53 10.31 -10.67 -0.53
CA LYS A 53 11.13 -10.49 0.68
C LYS A 53 10.71 -9.25 1.47
N ALA A 54 10.42 -8.14 0.80
CA ALA A 54 9.96 -6.91 1.41
C ALA A 54 8.60 -7.12 2.09
N SER A 55 7.64 -7.72 1.39
CA SER A 55 6.32 -8.08 1.93
C SER A 55 6.42 -8.99 3.15
N MET A 56 7.29 -10.01 3.11
CA MET A 56 7.58 -10.89 4.25
C MET A 56 8.15 -10.15 5.46
N ARG A 57 9.08 -9.21 5.24
CA ARG A 57 9.69 -8.41 6.31
C ARG A 57 8.65 -7.52 6.97
N LEU A 58 7.92 -6.74 6.17
CA LEU A 58 6.88 -5.83 6.63
C LEU A 58 5.81 -6.58 7.44
N ARG A 59 5.29 -7.69 6.91
CA ARG A 59 4.27 -8.46 7.64
C ARG A 59 4.80 -9.05 8.94
N LYS A 60 6.05 -9.52 8.98
CA LYS A 60 6.66 -9.99 10.23
C LYS A 60 6.82 -8.88 11.26
N GLU A 61 7.16 -7.67 10.82
CA GLU A 61 7.23 -6.49 11.69
C GLU A 61 5.86 -6.14 12.24
N GLU A 62 4.81 -6.14 11.41
CA GLU A 62 3.42 -5.93 11.83
C GLU A 62 2.94 -6.99 12.84
N LEU A 63 3.30 -8.26 12.64
CA LEU A 63 2.95 -9.36 13.55
C LEU A 63 3.72 -9.29 14.89
N LYS A 64 4.91 -8.66 14.90
CA LYS A 64 5.74 -8.46 16.10
C LYS A 64 5.40 -7.20 16.85
N ALA A 65 4.96 -6.15 16.15
CA ALA A 65 4.51 -4.93 16.78
C ALA A 65 3.43 -5.32 17.80
N PRO A 66 3.50 -4.83 19.07
CA PRO A 66 2.43 -5.05 20.02
C PRO A 66 1.19 -4.57 19.31
N SER A 67 0.28 -5.51 19.00
CA SER A 67 -0.79 -5.24 18.06
C SER A 67 -1.40 -3.93 18.53
N LYS A 68 -1.43 -2.93 17.65
CA LYS A 68 -2.17 -1.71 17.93
C LYS A 68 -3.60 -2.21 17.92
N VAL A 69 -4.01 -2.73 19.08
CA VAL A 69 -4.96 -3.83 19.19
C VAL A 69 -6.05 -3.50 18.21
N VAL A 70 -6.14 -4.30 17.14
CA VAL A 70 -7.43 -4.39 16.47
C VAL A 70 -8.25 -4.95 17.60
N ARG A 71 -8.83 -4.04 18.40
CA ARG A 71 -9.85 -4.35 19.37
C ARG A 71 -10.78 -5.11 18.47
N GLN A 72 -10.77 -6.44 18.60
CA GLN A 72 -11.91 -7.23 18.17
C GLN A 72 -13.05 -6.44 18.75
N PHE A 73 -13.75 -5.76 17.85
CA PHE A 73 -14.73 -4.81 18.30
C PHE A 73 -15.73 -5.70 19.01
N SER A 74 -15.74 -5.63 20.33
CA SER A 74 -16.72 -6.33 21.14
C SER A 74 -18.13 -5.89 20.72
N ASP A 75 -18.23 -4.75 20.02
CA ASP A 75 -19.39 -4.26 19.29
C ASP A 75 -19.11 -4.09 17.79
N ILE A 76 -19.68 -5.00 16.98
CA ILE A 76 -19.69 -4.91 15.51
C ILE A 76 -20.20 -3.53 15.03
N ASP A 77 -21.16 -2.94 15.74
CA ASP A 77 -21.71 -1.60 15.42
C ASP A 77 -20.66 -0.50 15.50
N ARG A 78 -19.80 -0.52 16.52
CA ARG A 78 -18.70 0.45 16.65
C ARG A 78 -17.65 0.28 15.55
N ALA A 79 -17.46 -0.95 15.06
CA ALA A 79 -16.61 -1.23 13.91
C ALA A 79 -17.20 -0.61 12.64
N ASN A 80 -18.49 -0.85 12.40
CA ASN A 80 -19.24 -0.33 11.27
C ASN A 80 -19.25 1.20 11.25
N ASP A 81 -19.48 1.85 12.38
CA ASP A 81 -19.39 3.32 12.51
C ASP A 81 -18.00 3.86 12.16
N ARG A 82 -16.95 3.15 12.58
CA ARG A 82 -15.58 3.54 12.25
C ARG A 82 -15.31 3.36 10.75
N ILE A 83 -15.78 2.27 10.17
CA ILE A 83 -15.66 2.02 8.72
C ILE A 83 -16.40 3.13 7.97
N ALA A 84 -17.65 3.43 8.30
CA ALA A 84 -18.43 4.48 7.65
C ALA A 84 -17.71 5.84 7.70
N ARG A 85 -17.22 6.25 8.87
CA ARG A 85 -16.45 7.50 9.02
C ARG A 85 -15.16 7.51 8.20
N LEU A 86 -14.42 6.41 8.18
CA LEU A 86 -13.19 6.32 7.40
C LEU A 86 -13.47 6.34 5.90
N THR A 87 -14.49 5.60 5.44
CA THR A 87 -14.92 5.58 4.04
C THR A 87 -15.36 6.97 3.57
N GLN A 88 -16.14 7.69 4.38
CA GLN A 88 -16.51 9.07 4.08
C GLN A 88 -15.27 9.96 3.97
N ARG A 89 -14.34 9.85 4.93
CA ARG A 89 -13.12 10.65 4.92
C ARG A 89 -12.24 10.37 3.70
N VAL A 90 -12.16 9.12 3.28
CA VAL A 90 -11.45 8.74 2.05
C VAL A 90 -12.12 9.39 0.84
N ALA A 91 -13.44 9.32 0.72
CA ALA A 91 -14.15 9.94 -0.39
C ALA A 91 -13.95 11.47 -0.45
N GLU A 92 -13.97 12.14 0.69
CA GLU A 92 -13.66 13.58 0.80
C GLU A 92 -12.22 13.90 0.35
N LEU A 93 -11.25 13.11 0.81
CA LEU A 93 -9.84 13.29 0.47
C LEU A 93 -9.60 13.05 -1.03
N GLU A 94 -10.19 12.02 -1.60
CA GLU A 94 -10.10 11.76 -3.04
C GLU A 94 -10.73 12.88 -3.87
N CYS A 95 -11.84 13.47 -3.41
CA CYS A 95 -12.46 14.62 -4.06
C CYS A 95 -11.55 15.86 -4.02
N ALA A 96 -10.96 16.15 -2.85
CA ALA A 96 -10.00 17.23 -2.70
C ALA A 96 -8.75 17.01 -3.57
N GLN A 97 -8.25 15.77 -3.63
CA GLN A 97 -7.11 15.41 -4.48
C GLN A 97 -7.41 15.63 -5.97
N ARG A 98 -8.58 15.20 -6.47
CA ARG A 98 -9.00 15.45 -7.85
C ARG A 98 -9.05 16.95 -8.16
N THR A 99 -9.63 17.73 -7.25
CA THR A 99 -9.72 19.18 -7.39
C THR A 99 -8.33 19.85 -7.44
N LEU A 100 -7.41 19.42 -6.59
CA LEU A 100 -6.03 19.92 -6.59
C LEU A 100 -5.29 19.55 -7.87
N ILE A 101 -5.44 18.31 -8.36
CA ILE A 101 -4.82 17.87 -9.62
C ILE A 101 -5.34 18.74 -10.78
N ASP A 102 -6.65 18.98 -10.87
CA ASP A 102 -7.23 19.83 -11.89
C ASP A 102 -6.70 21.27 -11.81
N GLN A 103 -6.52 21.80 -10.60
CA GLN A 103 -5.95 23.12 -10.39
C GLN A 103 -4.48 23.18 -10.83
N PHE A 104 -3.67 22.19 -10.45
CA PHE A 104 -2.27 22.11 -10.87
C PHE A 104 -2.14 21.97 -12.40
N ALA A 105 -3.02 21.21 -13.05
CA ALA A 105 -3.03 21.09 -14.51
C ALA A 105 -3.31 22.44 -15.20
N ARG A 106 -4.28 23.21 -14.70
CA ARG A 106 -4.57 24.57 -15.20
C ARG A 106 -3.39 25.51 -15.00
N TRP A 107 -2.74 25.45 -13.84
CA TRP A 107 -1.56 26.26 -13.56
C TRP A 107 -0.39 25.89 -14.47
N ALA A 108 -0.12 24.59 -14.66
CA ALA A 108 0.94 24.13 -15.56
C ALA A 108 0.71 24.62 -17.00
N TYR A 109 -0.52 24.49 -17.52
CA TYR A 109 -0.87 24.98 -18.86
C TYR A 109 -0.66 26.50 -18.99
N ASN A 110 -1.18 27.28 -18.03
CA ASN A 110 -1.03 28.73 -18.05
C ASN A 110 0.43 29.17 -17.88
N ALA A 111 1.19 28.46 -17.05
CA ALA A 111 2.61 28.74 -16.82
C ALA A 111 3.43 28.54 -18.10
N ASP A 112 3.22 27.42 -18.80
CA ASP A 112 3.85 27.13 -20.09
C ASP A 112 3.49 28.19 -21.14
N ALA A 113 2.20 28.54 -21.25
CA ALA A 113 1.73 29.60 -22.15
C ALA A 113 2.36 30.98 -21.88
N HIS A 114 2.84 31.22 -20.66
CA HIS A 114 3.52 32.44 -20.25
C HIS A 114 5.04 32.29 -20.12
N GLY A 115 5.62 31.18 -20.57
CA GLY A 115 7.06 30.93 -20.59
C GLY A 115 7.68 30.72 -19.20
N LEU A 116 6.87 30.38 -18.20
CA LEU A 116 7.35 30.03 -16.87
C LEU A 116 7.82 28.57 -16.86
N ASN A 117 8.99 28.30 -16.27
CA ASN A 117 9.53 26.95 -16.16
C ASN A 117 9.27 26.34 -14.76
N GLU A 118 9.38 25.02 -14.68
CA GLU A 118 9.11 24.25 -13.46
C GLU A 118 10.02 24.66 -12.28
N ASP A 119 11.28 24.99 -12.55
CA ASP A 119 12.24 25.46 -11.54
C ASP A 119 11.76 26.73 -10.82
N LEU A 120 11.16 27.66 -11.56
CA LEU A 120 10.58 28.88 -11.02
C LEU A 120 9.31 28.60 -10.22
N LEU A 121 8.45 27.71 -10.71
CA LEU A 121 7.20 27.33 -10.03
C LEU A 121 7.45 26.59 -8.70
N ASN A 122 8.54 25.84 -8.61
CA ASN A 122 8.93 25.09 -7.41
C ASN A 122 9.73 25.93 -6.40
N GLN A 123 9.95 27.22 -6.65
CA GLN A 123 10.65 28.07 -5.69
C GLN A 123 9.90 28.13 -4.35
N PRO A 124 10.60 28.05 -3.22
CA PRO A 124 9.98 28.12 -1.92
C PRO A 124 9.31 29.49 -1.74
N ILE A 125 8.13 29.49 -1.14
CA ILE A 125 7.42 30.73 -0.80
C ILE A 125 8.34 31.56 0.11
N PRO A 126 8.59 32.85 -0.19
CA PRO A 126 9.43 33.71 0.63
C PRO A 126 8.93 33.72 2.07
N LYS A 127 9.85 33.58 3.04
CA LYS A 127 9.48 33.67 4.46
C LYS A 127 8.93 35.07 4.74
N PRO A 128 7.81 35.20 5.47
CA PRO A 128 7.27 36.50 5.80
C PRO A 128 8.34 37.30 6.57
N HIS A 129 8.63 38.52 6.11
CA HIS A 129 9.45 39.46 6.84
C HIS A 129 8.71 39.78 8.15
N ARG A 130 9.27 39.31 9.27
CA ARG A 130 8.77 39.60 10.61
C ARG A 130 9.61 40.70 11.23
#